data_AF-A0A1P8XKR9-F1
#
_entry.id   AF-A0A1P8XKR9-F1
#
_cell.length_a   1.000
_cell.length_b   1.000
_cell.length_c   1.000
_cell.angle_alpha   90.00
_cell.angle_beta   90.00
_cell.angle_gamma   90.00
#
_symmetry.space_group_name_H-M   'P 1'
#
loop_
_entity.id
_entity.type
_entity.pdbx_description
1 polymer ?
#
loop_
_entity_poly.entity_id
_entity_poly.type
_entity_poly.pdbx_seq_one_letter_code
_entity_poly.pdbx_strand_id
1 'polypeptide(L)'
;MTMGYSASSVDNDFRVPVDAVDAALSALCHEFGAHHATLTQAVEDLTSFQECSQPGRDEDFVLGYHCDTYVAATDKVLDILGRYATEGSYVRLIGADDCLFGFRVVGGQLRAERGSFTWALSDQEAEHQGSGLVPEEEEYRVGWVIDIQADSHEQAARKALDIHRDPSSIATVFEVQRRYGPGGVVGSVQRVDLSEIDGVPTS
;
A
#
# COMPACT_ATOMS: atom_id res chain seq x y z
N MET A 1 -14.13 -14.05 15.64
CA MET A 1 -13.04 -14.26 14.66
C MET A 1 -12.88 -12.96 13.90
N THR A 2 -11.76 -12.28 14.11
CA THR A 2 -11.41 -11.09 13.32
C THR A 2 -10.91 -11.59 11.97
N MET A 3 -11.52 -11.19 10.85
CA MET A 3 -11.00 -11.56 9.53
C MET A 3 -9.67 -10.84 9.32
N GLY A 4 -8.58 -11.60 9.22
CA GLY A 4 -7.29 -11.10 8.74
C GLY A 4 -7.15 -11.28 7.23
N TYR A 5 -6.08 -10.73 6.65
CA TYR A 5 -5.71 -10.94 5.26
C TYR A 5 -4.26 -11.42 5.19
N SER A 6 -3.91 -12.27 4.22
CA SER A 6 -2.53 -12.75 4.11
C SER A 6 -1.61 -11.61 3.67
N ALA A 7 -0.48 -11.45 4.37
CA ALA A 7 0.58 -10.53 3.97
C ALA A 7 1.96 -11.10 4.29
N SER A 8 2.94 -10.78 3.47
CA SER A 8 4.33 -11.23 3.67
C SER A 8 5.28 -10.04 3.68
N SER A 9 6.30 -10.08 4.54
CA SER A 9 7.34 -9.05 4.55
C SER A 9 8.14 -9.08 3.26
N VAL A 10 8.33 -7.91 2.66
CA VAL A 10 9.15 -7.70 1.46
C VAL A 10 10.51 -7.12 1.86
N ASP A 11 10.50 -6.20 2.83
CA ASP A 11 11.67 -5.46 3.28
C ASP A 11 11.42 -4.94 4.71
N ASN A 12 12.44 -4.95 5.55
CA ASN A 12 12.30 -4.62 6.97
C ASN A 12 13.64 -4.17 7.57
N ASP A 13 13.64 -3.02 8.24
CA ASP A 13 14.74 -2.52 9.09
C ASP A 13 14.17 -1.91 10.39
N PHE A 14 13.11 -2.52 10.90
CA PHE A 14 12.42 -2.05 12.08
C PHE A 14 13.18 -2.42 13.36
N ARG A 15 13.64 -1.40 14.11
CA ARG A 15 14.50 -1.57 15.29
C ARG A 15 13.96 -0.82 16.49
N VAL A 16 14.00 -1.46 17.66
CA VAL A 16 13.78 -0.80 18.96
C VAL A 16 15.12 -0.75 19.69
N PRO A 17 15.64 0.45 20.01
CA PRO A 17 16.88 0.62 20.75
C PRO A 17 16.86 -0.15 22.06
N VAL A 18 18.01 -0.71 22.44
CA VAL A 18 18.15 -1.53 23.65
C VAL A 18 17.58 -0.87 24.92
N ASP A 19 17.78 0.44 25.10
CA ASP A 19 17.31 1.20 26.26
C ASP A 19 15.80 1.43 26.28
N ALA A 20 15.11 1.16 25.17
CA ALA A 20 13.66 1.26 25.03
C ALA A 20 12.94 -0.10 25.03
N VAL A 21 13.66 -1.23 24.95
CA VAL A 21 13.07 -2.58 24.84
C VAL A 21 12.15 -2.91 26.02
N ASP A 22 12.58 -2.66 27.26
CA ASP A 22 11.77 -2.97 28.44
C ASP A 22 10.48 -2.14 28.49
N ALA A 23 10.56 -0.88 28.07
CA ALA A 23 9.40 0.01 27.99
C ALA A 23 8.41 -0.45 26.91
N ALA A 24 8.91 -0.87 25.74
CA ALA A 24 8.10 -1.42 24.66
C ALA A 24 7.40 -2.73 25.10
N LEU A 25 8.14 -3.64 25.75
CA LEU A 25 7.58 -4.89 26.30
C LEU A 25 6.49 -4.62 27.34
N SER A 26 6.73 -3.66 28.25
CA SER A 26 5.74 -3.28 29.25
C SER A 26 4.47 -2.72 28.62
N ALA A 27 4.59 -1.88 27.58
CA ALA A 27 3.47 -1.33 26.84
C ALA A 27 2.65 -2.42 26.13
N LEU A 28 3.31 -3.38 25.48
CA LEU A 28 2.62 -4.53 24.87
C LEU A 28 1.91 -5.40 25.90
N CYS A 29 2.58 -5.74 27.01
CA CYS A 29 1.97 -6.54 28.08
C CYS A 29 0.73 -5.84 28.65
N HIS A 30 0.79 -4.53 28.84
CA HIS A 30 -0.34 -3.73 29.32
C HIS A 30 -1.50 -3.71 28.33
N GLU A 31 -1.22 -3.44 27.05
CA GLU A 31 -2.26 -3.35 26.01
C GLU A 31 -3.00 -4.67 25.82
N PHE A 32 -2.27 -5.78 25.79
CA PHE A 32 -2.84 -7.10 25.49
C PHE A 32 -3.25 -7.90 26.73
N GLY A 33 -3.03 -7.36 27.94
CA GLY A 33 -3.36 -8.05 29.20
C GLY A 33 -2.62 -9.38 29.37
N ALA A 34 -1.43 -9.49 28.79
CA ALA A 34 -0.64 -10.71 28.72
C ALA A 34 0.76 -10.47 29.31
N HIS A 35 1.37 -11.53 29.83
CA HIS A 35 2.74 -11.48 30.35
C HIS A 35 3.66 -12.27 29.44
N HIS A 36 4.67 -11.59 28.89
CA HIS A 36 5.72 -12.20 28.08
C HIS A 36 7.07 -11.93 28.73
N ALA A 37 8.01 -12.87 28.59
CA ALA A 37 9.33 -12.75 29.21
C ALA A 37 10.26 -11.79 28.43
N THR A 38 10.07 -11.69 27.12
CA THR A 38 10.90 -10.87 26.22
C THR A 38 10.04 -10.18 25.17
N LEU A 39 10.60 -9.12 24.55
CA LEU A 39 9.93 -8.42 23.45
C LEU A 39 9.76 -9.32 22.23
N THR A 40 10.76 -10.13 21.89
CA THR A 40 10.68 -11.18 20.86
C THR A 40 9.46 -12.07 21.07
N GLN A 41 9.33 -12.66 22.27
CA GLN A 41 8.21 -13.56 22.55
C GLN A 41 6.87 -12.83 22.41
N ALA A 42 6.76 -11.60 22.94
CA ALA A 42 5.52 -10.83 22.84
C ALA A 42 5.12 -10.57 21.38
N VAL A 43 6.07 -10.17 20.53
CA VAL A 43 5.80 -9.87 19.13
C VAL A 43 5.41 -11.13 18.37
N GLU A 44 6.15 -12.23 18.54
CA GLU A 44 5.89 -13.49 17.84
C GLU A 44 4.57 -14.15 18.29
N ASP A 45 4.23 -14.08 19.58
CA ASP A 45 2.98 -14.65 20.11
C ASP A 45 1.73 -13.83 19.70
N LEU A 46 1.85 -12.51 19.57
CA LEU A 46 0.73 -11.61 19.27
C LEU A 46 0.52 -11.37 17.77
N THR A 47 1.48 -11.74 16.92
CA THR A 47 1.46 -11.46 15.48
C THR A 47 1.86 -12.71 14.68
N SER A 48 2.20 -12.52 13.40
CA SER A 48 2.83 -13.56 12.58
C SER A 48 4.23 -13.16 12.10
N PHE A 49 4.88 -12.24 12.83
CA PHE A 49 6.32 -12.04 12.70
C PHE A 49 7.07 -13.24 13.30
N GLN A 50 8.13 -13.67 12.63
CA GLN A 50 9.01 -14.77 13.01
C GLN A 50 10.46 -14.34 12.88
N GLU A 51 11.35 -15.01 13.61
CA GLU A 51 12.78 -14.72 13.64
C GLU A 51 13.06 -13.28 14.11
N CYS A 52 12.24 -12.78 15.04
CA CYS A 52 12.55 -11.55 15.73
C CYS A 52 13.80 -11.77 16.60
N SER A 53 14.77 -10.87 16.52
CA SER A 53 16.05 -11.06 17.21
C SER A 53 16.30 -9.99 18.25
N GLN A 54 16.84 -10.44 19.38
CA GLN A 54 17.47 -9.62 20.40
C GLN A 54 18.67 -10.44 20.89
N PRO A 55 19.80 -10.43 20.17
CA PRO A 55 20.87 -11.42 20.35
C PRO A 55 21.58 -11.31 21.71
N GLY A 56 21.40 -10.19 22.41
CA GLY A 56 21.90 -9.96 23.77
C GLY A 56 21.06 -8.96 24.56
N ARG A 57 21.38 -8.81 25.86
CA ARG A 57 20.74 -7.81 26.72
C ARG A 57 21.12 -6.37 26.36
N ASP A 58 22.25 -6.19 25.68
CA ASP A 58 22.83 -4.90 25.34
C ASP A 58 22.68 -4.57 23.83
N GLU A 59 21.80 -5.29 23.13
CA GLU A 59 21.58 -5.15 21.70
C GLU A 59 20.14 -4.72 21.39
N ASP A 60 20.00 -4.00 20.28
CA ASP A 60 18.69 -3.56 19.79
C ASP A 60 17.81 -4.76 19.45
N PHE A 61 16.52 -4.61 19.71
CA PHE A 61 15.53 -5.53 19.16
C PHE A 61 15.35 -5.25 17.67
N VAL A 62 15.42 -6.30 16.85
CA VAL A 62 15.18 -6.26 15.41
C VAL A 62 13.96 -7.10 15.09
N LEU A 63 12.96 -6.46 14.46
CA LEU A 63 11.76 -7.14 14.00
C LEU A 63 12.12 -8.13 12.88
N GLY A 64 11.61 -9.35 12.95
CA GLY A 64 11.85 -10.39 11.94
C GLY A 64 10.97 -10.25 10.70
N TYR A 65 10.63 -11.34 10.02
CA TYR A 65 9.75 -11.31 8.85
C TYR A 65 8.33 -11.75 9.20
N HIS A 66 7.34 -11.16 8.53
CA HIS A 66 5.95 -11.59 8.58
C HIS A 66 5.66 -12.58 7.47
N CYS A 67 5.01 -13.71 7.76
CA CYS A 67 4.80 -14.77 6.76
C CYS A 67 3.40 -15.42 6.77
N ASP A 68 2.39 -14.80 7.37
CA ASP A 68 1.03 -15.37 7.40
C ASP A 68 -0.06 -14.29 7.43
N THR A 69 -1.10 -14.50 8.24
CA THR A 69 -2.30 -13.71 8.31
C THR A 69 -2.02 -12.44 9.08
N TYR A 70 -2.11 -11.33 8.37
CA TYR A 70 -2.08 -10.00 8.97
C TYR A 70 -3.39 -9.75 9.72
N VAL A 71 -3.29 -9.65 11.04
CA VAL A 71 -4.43 -9.48 11.95
C VAL A 71 -4.44 -8.08 12.57
N ALA A 72 -5.58 -7.65 13.12
CA ALA A 72 -5.69 -6.36 13.79
C ALA A 72 -4.74 -6.19 14.99
N ALA A 73 -4.32 -7.30 15.61
CA ALA A 73 -3.29 -7.26 16.65
C ALA A 73 -1.93 -6.81 16.08
N THR A 74 -1.60 -7.16 14.83
CA THR A 74 -0.36 -6.76 14.15
C THR A 74 -0.27 -5.24 14.03
N ASP A 75 -1.34 -4.56 13.59
CA ASP A 75 -1.37 -3.09 13.52
C ASP A 75 -1.09 -2.45 14.88
N LYS A 76 -1.68 -3.01 15.93
CA LYS A 76 -1.56 -2.47 17.29
C LYS A 76 -0.18 -2.71 17.89
N VAL A 77 0.41 -3.89 17.63
CA VAL A 77 1.79 -4.18 18.01
C VAL A 77 2.74 -3.20 17.30
N LEU A 78 2.61 -3.03 15.98
CA LEU A 78 3.46 -2.10 15.23
C LEU A 78 3.29 -0.64 15.69
N ASP A 79 2.07 -0.19 15.99
CA ASP A 79 1.82 1.15 16.52
C ASP A 79 2.51 1.38 17.87
N ILE A 80 2.44 0.39 18.78
CA ILE A 80 3.12 0.45 20.07
C ILE A 80 4.63 0.47 19.87
N LEU A 81 5.18 -0.47 19.10
CA LEU A 81 6.61 -0.53 18.83
C LEU A 81 7.12 0.77 18.18
N GLY A 82 6.34 1.36 17.28
CA GLY A 82 6.68 2.59 16.55
C GLY A 82 6.95 3.80 17.45
N ARG A 83 6.42 3.81 18.68
CA ARG A 83 6.67 4.88 19.68
C ARG A 83 8.04 4.75 20.35
N TYR A 84 8.62 3.56 20.33
CA TYR A 84 9.91 3.23 20.94
C TYR A 84 10.99 2.95 19.91
N ALA A 85 10.63 2.83 18.63
CA ALA A 85 11.52 2.46 17.57
C ALA A 85 12.45 3.60 17.13
N THR A 86 13.55 3.23 16.46
CA THR A 86 14.51 4.17 15.88
C THR A 86 13.83 5.00 14.78
N GLU A 87 14.08 6.31 14.75
CA GLU A 87 13.57 7.18 13.69
C GLU A 87 13.99 6.67 12.30
N GLY A 88 13.04 6.60 11.37
CA GLY A 88 13.29 6.08 10.02
C GLY A 88 13.17 4.56 9.88
N SER A 89 13.11 3.79 10.98
CA SER A 89 12.81 2.35 10.95
C SER A 89 11.51 2.08 10.20
N TYR A 90 11.45 0.96 9.50
CA TYR A 90 10.32 0.65 8.63
C TYR A 90 10.11 -0.86 8.47
N VAL A 91 8.88 -1.23 8.10
CA VAL A 91 8.51 -2.57 7.64
C VAL A 91 7.59 -2.45 6.43
N ARG A 92 7.85 -3.23 5.38
CA ARG A 92 7.07 -3.27 4.14
C ARG A 92 6.58 -4.67 3.89
N LEU A 93 5.33 -4.76 3.44
CA LEU A 93 4.53 -5.96 3.33
C LEU A 93 3.87 -5.97 1.95
N ILE A 94 3.73 -7.16 1.37
CA ILE A 94 2.90 -7.41 0.19
C ILE A 94 1.65 -8.16 0.64
N GLY A 95 0.47 -7.63 0.31
CA GLY A 95 -0.81 -8.30 0.54
C GLY A 95 -1.08 -9.38 -0.52
N ALA A 96 -2.06 -10.24 -0.26
CA ALA A 96 -2.53 -11.24 -1.23
C ALA A 96 -3.11 -10.65 -2.54
N ASP A 97 -3.37 -9.35 -2.55
CA ASP A 97 -3.83 -8.56 -3.70
C ASP A 97 -2.67 -7.89 -4.46
N ASP A 98 -1.42 -8.29 -4.19
CA ASP A 98 -0.18 -7.69 -4.70
C ASP A 98 0.00 -6.20 -4.35
N CYS A 99 -0.80 -5.66 -3.43
CA CYS A 99 -0.62 -4.30 -2.95
C CYS A 99 0.56 -4.25 -1.97
N LEU A 100 1.54 -3.38 -2.27
CA LEU A 100 2.60 -3.07 -1.33
C LEU A 100 2.11 -2.02 -0.33
N PHE A 101 2.21 -2.35 0.95
CA PHE A 101 1.92 -1.44 2.05
C PHE A 101 3.01 -1.56 3.10
N GLY A 102 3.11 -0.60 4.00
CA GLY A 102 4.13 -0.64 5.03
C GLY A 102 3.95 0.46 6.03
N PHE A 103 4.93 0.53 6.93
CA PHE A 103 4.96 1.48 8.01
C PHE A 103 6.36 2.01 8.20
N ARG A 104 6.47 3.30 8.54
CA ARG A 104 7.73 3.98 8.84
C ARG A 104 7.59 4.84 10.09
N VAL A 105 8.62 4.87 10.93
CA VAL A 105 8.70 5.77 12.07
C VAL A 105 9.10 7.16 11.58
N VAL A 106 8.22 8.13 11.78
CA VAL A 106 8.45 9.54 11.43
C VAL A 106 8.01 10.44 12.58
N GLY A 107 8.95 11.16 13.19
CA GLY A 107 8.72 11.98 14.37
C GLY A 107 8.28 11.16 15.58
N GLY A 108 8.85 9.97 15.76
CA GLY A 108 8.50 9.05 16.85
C GLY A 108 7.07 8.47 16.76
N GLN A 109 6.46 8.51 15.57
CA GLN A 109 5.13 7.95 15.31
C GLN A 109 5.17 7.03 14.10
N LEU A 110 4.39 5.96 14.14
CA LEU A 110 4.21 5.09 13.00
C LEU A 110 3.35 5.77 11.94
N ARG A 111 3.84 5.82 10.70
CA ARG A 111 3.12 6.34 9.53
C ARG A 111 2.96 5.24 8.50
N ALA A 112 1.74 5.08 7.99
CA ALA A 112 1.48 4.16 6.89
C ALA A 112 2.11 4.68 5.60
N GLU A 113 2.76 3.79 4.85
CA GLU A 113 3.22 3.99 3.48
C GLU A 113 2.57 2.97 2.55
N ARG A 114 2.43 3.33 1.27
CA ARG A 114 1.90 2.46 0.20
C ARG A 114 2.82 2.59 -1.00
N GLY A 115 2.97 1.50 -1.74
CA GLY A 115 3.77 1.46 -2.94
C GLY A 115 3.18 0.55 -4.01
N SER A 116 3.86 0.49 -5.14
CA SER A 116 3.54 -0.40 -6.25
C SER A 116 4.85 -0.96 -6.82
N PHE A 117 4.86 -2.22 -7.22
CA PHE A 117 5.97 -2.77 -7.98
C PHE A 117 5.93 -2.25 -9.42
N THR A 118 7.10 -1.88 -9.94
CA THR A 118 7.28 -1.67 -11.38
C THR A 118 8.21 -2.76 -11.87
N TRP A 119 7.69 -3.65 -12.73
CA TRP A 119 8.48 -4.66 -13.39
C TRP A 119 9.00 -4.06 -14.69
N ALA A 120 10.32 -3.95 -14.82
CA ALA A 120 10.98 -3.65 -16.08
C ALA A 120 11.79 -4.89 -16.48
N LEU A 121 11.69 -5.29 -17.74
CA LEU A 121 12.66 -6.20 -18.31
C LEU A 121 13.98 -5.44 -18.37
N SER A 122 15.05 -5.97 -17.80
CA SER A 122 16.36 -5.37 -17.96
C SER A 122 16.72 -5.37 -19.45
N ASP A 123 17.15 -4.22 -19.97
CA ASP A 123 17.54 -4.03 -21.38
C ASP A 123 18.67 -4.97 -21.87
N GLN A 124 19.18 -5.87 -21.03
CA GLN A 124 20.09 -6.94 -21.43
C GLN A 124 19.46 -8.01 -22.36
N GLU A 125 18.16 -7.96 -22.63
CA GLU A 125 17.53 -8.67 -23.77
C GLU A 125 17.03 -7.73 -24.89
N ALA A 126 17.21 -6.41 -24.74
CA ALA A 126 16.76 -5.38 -25.67
C ALA A 126 17.92 -4.54 -26.26
N GLU A 127 19.13 -5.10 -26.35
CA GLU A 127 20.16 -4.54 -27.24
C GLU A 127 19.78 -4.77 -28.70
N HIS A 128 18.74 -4.07 -29.18
CA HIS A 128 18.59 -3.62 -30.56
C HIS A 128 17.65 -2.41 -30.59
N GLN A 129 18.24 -1.25 -30.93
CA GLN A 129 17.61 0.03 -31.30
C GLN A 129 17.11 0.85 -30.10
N GLY A 130 17.51 2.09 -29.86
CA GLY A 130 18.27 3.06 -30.65
C GLY A 130 18.01 4.42 -29.99
N SER A 131 19.06 5.21 -29.84
CA SER A 131 19.04 6.54 -29.26
C SER A 131 17.93 7.43 -29.84
N GLY A 132 17.05 7.91 -28.97
CA GLY A 132 16.07 8.96 -29.26
C GLY A 132 15.39 9.35 -27.96
N LEU A 133 15.52 10.62 -27.54
CA LEU A 133 14.78 11.19 -26.41
C LEU A 133 13.28 11.03 -26.68
N VAL A 134 12.66 9.99 -26.14
CA VAL A 134 11.20 9.90 -26.08
C VAL A 134 10.77 10.73 -24.86
N PRO A 135 9.89 11.74 -25.00
CA PRO A 135 9.34 12.41 -23.84
C PRO A 135 8.67 11.36 -22.94
N GLU A 136 8.92 11.43 -21.63
CA GLU A 136 8.27 10.54 -20.65
C GLU A 136 6.75 10.59 -20.89
N GLU A 137 6.17 9.46 -21.31
CA GLU A 137 4.72 9.36 -21.45
C GLU A 137 4.10 9.53 -20.06
N GLU A 138 3.29 10.58 -19.92
CA GLU A 138 2.62 10.88 -18.67
C GLU A 138 1.51 9.84 -18.43
N GLU A 139 1.50 9.22 -17.26
CA GLU A 139 0.48 8.23 -16.91
C GLU A 139 -0.82 8.95 -16.50
N TYR A 140 -1.95 8.50 -17.05
CA TYR A 140 -3.27 9.03 -16.73
C TYR A 140 -4.21 7.92 -16.29
N ARG A 141 -4.90 8.14 -15.17
CA ARG A 141 -6.11 7.39 -14.83
C ARG A 141 -7.30 8.09 -15.47
N VAL A 142 -8.03 7.37 -16.30
CA VAL A 142 -9.24 7.87 -16.95
C VAL A 142 -10.45 7.13 -16.40
N GLY A 143 -11.35 7.86 -15.76
CA GLY A 143 -12.71 7.43 -15.46
C GLY A 143 -13.68 8.05 -16.46
N TRP A 144 -14.83 7.43 -16.68
CA TRP A 144 -15.93 8.04 -17.42
C TRP A 144 -17.09 8.34 -16.46
N VAL A 145 -17.94 9.31 -16.78
CA VAL A 145 -19.10 9.66 -15.95
C VAL A 145 -20.35 9.61 -16.80
N ILE A 146 -21.34 8.85 -16.35
CA ILE A 146 -22.63 8.69 -17.03
C ILE A 146 -23.76 8.63 -16.01
N ASP A 147 -24.85 9.33 -16.31
CA ASP A 147 -26.09 9.25 -15.54
C ASP A 147 -26.99 8.16 -16.12
N ILE A 148 -27.31 7.14 -15.31
CA ILE A 148 -28.13 6.00 -15.74
C ILE A 148 -29.31 5.82 -14.78
N GLN A 149 -30.51 5.73 -15.35
CA GLN A 149 -31.71 5.35 -14.60
C GLN A 149 -31.77 3.83 -14.41
N ALA A 150 -31.89 3.38 -13.17
CA ALA A 150 -31.96 1.96 -12.81
C ALA A 150 -32.70 1.76 -11.48
N ASP A 151 -33.24 0.57 -11.30
CA ASP A 151 -33.96 0.15 -10.09
C ASP A 151 -33.02 -0.32 -8.98
N SER A 152 -31.73 -0.53 -9.28
CA SER A 152 -30.68 -0.87 -8.33
C SER A 152 -29.27 -0.48 -8.81
N HIS A 153 -28.30 -0.46 -7.89
CA HIS A 153 -26.89 -0.18 -8.19
C HIS A 153 -26.27 -1.22 -9.15
N GLU A 154 -26.58 -2.51 -8.97
CA GLU A 154 -26.09 -3.59 -9.83
C GLU A 154 -26.65 -3.48 -11.25
N GLN A 155 -27.92 -3.08 -11.37
CA GLN A 155 -28.56 -2.85 -12.66
C GLN A 155 -27.97 -1.61 -13.35
N ALA A 156 -27.68 -0.53 -12.61
CA ALA A 156 -26.96 0.63 -13.13
C ALA A 156 -25.57 0.25 -13.67
N ALA A 157 -24.80 -0.54 -12.90
CA ALA A 157 -23.48 -1.01 -13.30
C ALA A 157 -23.54 -1.94 -14.52
N ARG A 158 -24.54 -2.82 -14.62
CA ARG A 158 -24.74 -3.68 -15.80
C ARG A 158 -25.01 -2.86 -17.05
N LYS A 159 -25.94 -1.90 -16.96
CA LYS A 159 -26.24 -0.96 -18.06
C LYS A 159 -25.01 -0.17 -18.47
N ALA A 160 -24.23 0.33 -17.51
CA ALA A 160 -22.98 1.03 -17.80
C ALA A 160 -21.98 0.15 -18.54
N LEU A 161 -21.80 -1.11 -18.10
CA LEU A 161 -20.91 -2.07 -18.75
C LEU A 161 -21.35 -2.39 -20.19
N ASP A 162 -22.64 -2.53 -20.42
CA ASP A 162 -23.18 -2.79 -21.76
C ASP A 162 -22.92 -1.61 -22.70
N ILE A 163 -23.13 -0.38 -22.23
CA ILE A 163 -22.78 0.85 -22.96
C ILE A 163 -21.26 0.93 -23.24
N HIS A 164 -20.43 0.47 -22.30
CA HIS A 164 -18.96 0.50 -22.45
C HIS A 164 -18.46 -0.48 -23.52
N ARG A 165 -19.19 -1.57 -23.72
CA ARG A 165 -18.83 -2.62 -24.66
C ARG A 165 -19.38 -2.40 -26.06
N ASP A 166 -20.30 -1.45 -26.25
CA ASP A 166 -20.83 -1.09 -27.56
C ASP A 166 -19.80 -0.25 -28.32
N PRO A 167 -19.23 -0.75 -29.45
CA PRO A 167 -18.26 -0.01 -30.24
C PRO A 167 -18.81 1.28 -30.89
N SER A 168 -20.13 1.44 -30.92
CA SER A 168 -20.80 2.65 -31.42
C SER A 168 -21.09 3.67 -30.32
N SER A 169 -20.82 3.32 -29.05
CA SER A 169 -20.97 4.22 -27.91
C SER A 169 -19.90 5.31 -27.93
N ILE A 170 -20.34 6.55 -27.95
CA ILE A 170 -19.49 7.74 -27.95
C ILE A 170 -19.54 8.42 -26.58
N ALA A 171 -18.78 7.90 -25.62
CA ALA A 171 -18.58 8.63 -24.37
C ALA A 171 -17.83 9.93 -24.66
N THR A 172 -18.40 11.07 -24.29
CA THR A 172 -17.78 12.38 -24.49
C THR A 172 -17.20 12.95 -23.22
N VAL A 173 -17.61 12.47 -22.04
CA VAL A 173 -17.20 13.06 -20.76
C VAL A 173 -16.39 12.11 -19.89
N PHE A 174 -15.22 12.58 -19.48
CA PHE A 174 -14.22 11.81 -18.74
C PHE A 174 -13.71 12.56 -17.52
N GLU A 175 -13.38 11.83 -16.47
CA GLU A 175 -12.56 12.29 -15.37
C GLU A 175 -11.14 11.80 -15.59
N VAL A 176 -10.25 12.73 -15.92
CA VAL A 176 -8.84 12.46 -16.19
C VAL A 176 -8.01 12.88 -15.00
N GLN A 177 -7.18 11.97 -14.51
CA GLN A 177 -6.32 12.20 -13.36
C GLN A 177 -4.90 11.84 -13.73
N ARG A 178 -4.03 12.86 -13.76
CA ARG A 178 -2.60 12.67 -13.99
C ARG A 178 -1.97 11.95 -12.81
N ARG A 179 -1.13 10.96 -13.12
CA ARG A 179 -0.26 10.27 -12.17
C ARG A 179 1.17 10.73 -12.40
N TYR A 180 1.79 11.24 -11.34
CA TYR A 180 3.20 11.61 -11.38
C TYR A 180 4.03 10.48 -10.77
N GLY A 181 4.93 9.93 -11.59
CA GLY A 181 5.92 8.94 -11.20
C GLY A 181 5.35 7.61 -10.67
N PRO A 182 6.21 6.60 -10.51
CA PRO A 182 5.84 5.35 -9.87
C PRO A 182 5.49 5.63 -8.39
N GLY A 183 4.21 5.45 -8.02
CA GLY A 183 3.72 5.72 -6.66
C GLY A 183 2.61 6.77 -6.54
N GLY A 184 2.21 7.39 -7.65
CA GLY A 184 0.91 8.05 -7.75
C GLY A 184 0.72 9.25 -6.83
N VAL A 185 1.60 10.26 -6.89
CA VAL A 185 1.14 11.60 -6.47
C VAL A 185 -0.03 11.94 -7.39
N VAL A 186 -1.21 11.95 -6.78
CA VAL A 186 -2.46 12.08 -7.48
C VAL A 186 -2.64 13.56 -7.84
N GLY A 187 -2.54 13.88 -9.12
CA GLY A 187 -2.91 15.20 -9.61
C GLY A 187 -4.40 15.48 -9.40
N SER A 188 -4.80 16.75 -9.51
CA SER A 188 -6.21 17.13 -9.52
C SER A 188 -6.97 16.35 -10.60
N VAL A 189 -8.16 15.84 -10.27
CA VAL A 189 -9.08 15.29 -11.26
C VAL A 189 -9.56 16.44 -12.14
N GLN A 190 -9.44 16.27 -13.45
CA GLN A 190 -9.98 17.18 -14.45
C GLN A 190 -11.13 16.50 -15.17
N ARG A 191 -12.29 17.17 -15.23
CA ARG A 191 -13.38 16.74 -16.10
C ARG A 191 -13.08 17.25 -17.51
N VAL A 192 -13.04 16.34 -18.47
CA VAL A 192 -12.78 16.62 -19.88
C VAL A 192 -14.02 16.22 -20.67
N ASP A 193 -14.63 17.19 -21.37
CA ASP A 193 -15.71 16.94 -22.32
C ASP A 193 -15.15 17.06 -23.75
N LEU A 194 -14.96 15.92 -24.40
CA LEU A 194 -14.45 15.85 -25.77
C LEU A 194 -15.43 16.44 -26.79
N SER A 195 -16.72 16.54 -26.49
CA SER A 195 -17.68 17.19 -27.42
C SER A 195 -17.44 18.70 -27.55
N GLU A 196 -16.93 19.33 -26.48
CA GLU A 196 -16.56 20.75 -26.47
C GLU A 196 -15.22 21.00 -27.18
N ILE A 197 -14.35 19.98 -27.24
CA ILE A 197 -12.99 20.07 -27.76
C ILE A 197 -12.94 19.71 -29.25
N ASP A 198 -13.60 18.63 -29.66
CA ASP A 198 -13.52 18.07 -31.01
C ASP A 198 -14.52 18.69 -31.99
N GLY A 199 -15.37 19.63 -31.52
CA GLY A 199 -16.36 20.31 -32.36
C GLY A 199 -17.40 19.38 -32.99
N VAL A 200 -17.60 18.19 -32.42
CA VAL A 200 -18.58 17.22 -32.90
C VAL A 200 -19.98 17.65 -32.43
N PRO A 201 -20.94 17.90 -33.34
CA PRO A 201 -22.29 18.27 -32.93
C PRO A 201 -22.93 17.10 -32.17
N THR A 202 -23.42 17.38 -30.96
CA THR A 202 -24.31 16.45 -30.23
C THR A 202 -25.59 16.27 -31.05
N SER A 203 -25.79 15.07 -31.59
CA SER A 203 -27.01 14.66 -32.31
C SER A 203 -28.06 14.11 -31.37
#